data_AF-A0A4Q3FXF2-F1
#
_entry.id   AF-A0A4Q3FXF2-F1
#
_cell.length_a   1.000
_cell.length_b   1.000
_cell.length_c   1.000
_cell.angle_alpha   90.00
_cell.angle_beta   90.00
_cell.angle_gamma   90.00
#
_symmetry.space_group_name_H-M   'P 1'
#
loop_
_entity.id
_entity.type
_entity.pdbx_description
1 polymer ?
#
loop_
_entity_poly.entity_id
_entity_poly.type
_entity_poly.pdbx_seq_one_letter_code
_entity_poly.pdbx_strand_id
1 'polypeptide(L)' 'EQQGMSIGQVSSAVGYESEAAFSRSFKRMLGVSPGAWRRQVRDEFASA' A
#
# COMPACT_ATOMS: atom_id res chain seq x y z
N GLU A 1 -2.39 -17.22 -9.09
CA GLU A 1 -1.66 -16.39 -8.09
C GLU A 1 -2.14 -14.96 -8.19
N GLN A 2 -2.80 -14.40 -7.18
CA GLN A 2 -3.19 -13.00 -7.19
C GLN A 2 -1.99 -12.15 -6.76
N GLN A 3 -1.00 -12.01 -7.66
CA GLN A 3 0.11 -11.09 -7.44
C GLN A 3 -0.38 -9.67 -7.80
N GLY A 4 -1.07 -9.02 -6.87
CA GLY A 4 -1.36 -7.60 -6.96
C GLY A 4 -0.06 -6.79 -6.97
N MET A 5 -0.08 -5.58 -7.54
CA MET A 5 1.11 -4.72 -7.69
C MET A 5 1.88 -4.57 -6.36
N SER A 6 3.21 -4.65 -6.42
CA SER A 6 4.07 -4.34 -5.27
C SER A 6 3.89 -2.87 -4.84
N ILE A 7 4.24 -2.53 -3.60
CA ILE A 7 4.17 -1.14 -3.13
C ILE A 7 5.08 -0.25 -3.99
N GLY A 8 6.26 -0.73 -4.39
CA GLY A 8 7.13 -0.07 -5.35
C GLY A 8 6.48 0.18 -6.71
N GLN A 9 5.77 -0.80 -7.28
CA GLN A 9 5.04 -0.62 -8.55
C GLN A 9 3.92 0.43 -8.42
N VAL A 10 3.15 0.39 -7.33
CA VAL A 10 2.11 1.39 -7.06
C VAL A 10 2.74 2.78 -6.90
N SER A 11 3.83 2.87 -6.15
CA SER A 11 4.59 4.12 -5.95
C SER A 11 5.02 4.73 -7.28
N SER A 12 5.61 3.95 -8.18
CA SER A 12 6.02 4.45 -9.50
C SER A 12 4.82 4.83 -10.37
N ALA A 13 3.74 4.03 -10.34
CA ALA A 13 2.53 4.30 -11.12
C ALA A 13 1.82 5.60 -10.72
N VAL A 14 1.91 5.99 -9.44
CA VAL A 14 1.33 7.24 -8.92
C VAL A 14 2.32 8.42 -8.89
N GLY A 15 3.49 8.27 -9.52
CA GLY A 15 4.44 9.36 -9.75
C GLY A 15 5.44 9.62 -8.62
N TYR A 16 5.63 8.70 -7.69
CA TYR A 16 6.65 8.83 -6.65
C TYR A 16 7.99 8.22 -7.08
N GLU A 17 9.05 8.98 -6.83
CA GLU A 17 10.44 8.59 -7.13
C GLU A 17 10.94 7.41 -6.26
N SER A 18 10.36 7.20 -5.08
CA SER A 18 10.71 6.07 -4.22
C SER A 18 9.53 5.55 -3.40
N GLU A 19 9.56 4.24 -3.14
CA GLU A 19 8.60 3.55 -2.27
C GLU A 19 8.54 4.18 -0.87
N ALA A 20 9.68 4.66 -0.36
CA ALA A 20 9.76 5.34 0.92
C ALA A 20 9.04 6.69 0.91
N ALA A 21 9.12 7.47 -0.17
CA ALA A 21 8.38 8.73 -0.32
C ALA A 21 6.87 8.48 -0.36
N PHE A 22 6.43 7.51 -1.16
CA PHE A 22 5.04 7.07 -1.20
C PHE A 22 4.55 6.61 0.18
N SER A 23 5.29 5.73 0.85
CA SER A 23 4.89 5.19 2.16
C SER A 23 4.76 6.26 3.24
N ARG A 24 5.64 7.27 3.24
CA ARG A 24 5.56 8.42 4.16
C ARG A 24 4.32 9.26 3.89
N SER A 25 4.06 9.59 2.63
CA SER A 25 2.89 10.38 2.20
C SER A 25 1.58 9.64 2.49
N PHE A 26 1.52 8.36 2.12
CA PHE A 26 0.38 7.48 2.37
C PHE A 26 0.07 7.39 3.87
N LYS A 27 1.10 7.13 4.70
CA LYS A 27 0.93 7.08 6.16
C LYS A 27 0.47 8.43 6.75
N ARG A 28 0.94 9.55 6.20
CA ARG A 28 0.48 10.88 6.63
C ARG A 28 -1.00 11.10 6.31
N MET A 29 -1.48 10.63 5.16
CA MET A 29 -2.87 10.81 4.72
C MET A 29 -3.84 9.81 5.36
N LEU A 30 -3.44 8.55 5.51
CA LEU A 30 -4.31 7.45 5.95
C LEU A 30 -4.02 6.95 7.37
N GLY A 31 -3.00 7.49 8.04
CA GLY A 31 -2.60 7.11 9.41
C GLY A 31 -1.81 5.80 9.51
N VAL A 32 -1.89 4.92 8.51
CA VAL A 32 -1.23 3.60 8.48
C VAL A 32 -0.34 3.43 7.26
N SER A 33 0.65 2.52 7.31
CA SER A 33 1.50 2.25 6.14
C SER A 33 0.74 1.47 5.06
N PRO A 34 1.15 1.57 3.78
CA PRO A 34 0.51 0.81 2.69
C PRO A 34 0.46 -0.70 2.93
N GLY A 35 1.54 -1.26 3.51
CA GLY A 35 1.61 -2.69 3.83
C GLY A 35 0.67 -3.10 4.96
N ALA A 36 0.51 -2.26 5.98
CA ALA A 36 -0.46 -2.50 7.07
C ALA A 36 -1.89 -2.42 6.55
N TRP A 37 -2.21 -1.39 5.76
CA TRP A 37 -3.52 -1.23 5.12
C TRP A 37 -3.87 -2.43 4.24
N ARG A 38 -2.93 -2.89 3.40
CA ARG A 38 -3.15 -4.07 2.54
C ARG A 38 -3.41 -5.35 3.33
N ARG A 39 -2.79 -5.49 4.51
CA ARG A 39 -3.05 -6.61 5.42
C ARG A 39 -4.44 -6.51 6.04
N GLN A 40 -4.81 -5.34 6.56
CA GLN A 40 -6.14 -5.09 7.13
C GLN A 40 -7.25 -5.41 6.13
N VAL A 41 -7.12 -4.90 4.89
CA VAL A 41 -8.09 -5.15 3.82
C VAL A 41 -8.16 -6.65 3.49
N ARG A 42 -7.02 -7.34 3.45
CA ARG A 42 -7.00 -8.80 3.22
C ARG A 42 -7.70 -9.55 4.35
N ASP A 43 -7.44 -9.18 5.59
CA ASP A 43 -8.02 -9.83 6.77
C ASP A 43 -9.53 -9.57 6.86
N GLU A 44 -9.97 -8.35 6.51
CA GLU A 44 -11.39 -7.97 6.41
C GLU A 44 -12.12 -8.83 5.37
N PHE A 45 -11.57 -8.94 4.15
CA PHE A 45 -12.16 -9.76 3.09
C PHE A 45 -12.04 -11.27 3.35
N ALA A 46 -11.07 -11.73 4.15
CA ALA A 46 -10.95 -13.14 4.53
C ALA A 46 -11.90 -13.52 5.67
N SER A 47 -12.44 -12.53 6.39
CA SER A 47 -13.36 -12.72 7.52
C SER A 47 -14.84 -12.54 7.14
N ALA A 48 -15.12 -12.17 5.89
CA ALA A 48 -16.45 -11.98 5.31
C ALA A 48 -16.84 -13.16 4.42
#